data_AF-A0A6J4ZKP7-F1
#
_entry.id   AF-A0A6J4ZKP7-F1
#
_cell.length_a   1.000
_cell.length_b   1.000
_cell.length_c   1.000
_cell.angle_alpha   90.00
_cell.angle_beta   90.00
_cell.angle_gamma   90.00
#
_symmetry.space_group_name_H-M   'P 1'
#
loop_
_entity.id
_entity.type
_entity.pdbx_description
1 polymer ?
#
loop_
_entity_poly.entity_id
_entity_poly.type
_entity_poly.pdbx_seq_one_letter_code
_entity_poly.pdbx_strand_id
1 'polypeptide(L)'
;MTPIRTQADLLDVMTGSPEEVGQRLKRVQADQVVAIGLEHASAKEAGMIAETLARFVQLVNLNVIRHERETLESLVEVLVPKAPPTPVQLKEAAMLAKARIAVLREGNWLTAAEIADLAGFSSSNPSAQPNKWKRDGLIFAIRHLGVDYFPDYGLDPDTGYRPLKAMAAVIKVLGGSKDSWGLAYWFASANSFLGGARPQDVLAKQPDRVIAAAADEQEGIVHG
;
A
#
# COMPACT_ATOMS: atom_id res chain seq x y z
N MET A 1 -50.19 -30.82 3.61
CA MET A 1 -50.22 -29.73 2.61
C MET A 1 -50.27 -28.43 3.39
N THR A 2 -49.12 -27.78 3.54
CA THR A 2 -48.98 -26.51 4.26
C THR A 2 -49.22 -25.39 3.25
N PRO A 3 -50.09 -24.40 3.52
CA PRO A 3 -50.36 -23.36 2.55
C PRO A 3 -49.12 -22.48 2.33
N ILE A 4 -48.80 -22.26 1.06
CA ILE A 4 -47.76 -21.36 0.59
C ILE A 4 -48.19 -19.94 0.98
N ARG A 5 -47.47 -19.31 1.92
CA ARG A 5 -47.62 -17.87 2.19
C ARG A 5 -47.09 -17.10 0.99
N THR A 6 -47.98 -16.43 0.28
CA THR A 6 -47.62 -15.54 -0.83
C THR A 6 -46.83 -14.35 -0.29
N GLN A 7 -45.70 -14.09 -0.93
CA GLN A 7 -44.72 -13.04 -0.65
C GLN A 7 -45.31 -11.64 -0.92
N ALA A 8 -46.18 -11.14 -0.04
CA ALA A 8 -46.79 -9.79 -0.11
C ALA A 8 -46.64 -8.97 1.19
N ASP A 9 -46.09 -9.53 2.27
CA ASP A 9 -45.93 -8.87 3.57
C ASP A 9 -44.52 -8.29 3.76
N LEU A 10 -44.22 -7.12 3.17
CA LEU A 10 -42.94 -6.45 3.44
C LEU A 10 -43.05 -4.96 3.78
N LEU A 11 -44.20 -4.32 3.60
CA LEU A 11 -44.44 -2.95 4.04
C LEU A 11 -45.81 -2.85 4.70
N ASP A 12 -45.86 -2.37 5.93
CA ASP A 12 -47.12 -2.04 6.61
C ASP A 12 -47.64 -0.71 6.05
N VAL A 13 -48.35 -0.81 4.92
CA VAL A 13 -48.86 0.36 4.18
C VAL A 13 -50.13 0.86 4.84
N MET A 14 -50.12 2.12 5.28
CA MET A 14 -51.26 2.75 5.93
C MET A 14 -51.83 3.88 5.07
N THR A 15 -53.15 3.88 4.88
CA THR A 15 -53.90 4.98 4.27
C THR A 15 -55.12 5.32 5.11
N GLY A 16 -55.53 6.58 5.07
CA GLY A 16 -56.64 7.11 5.87
C GLY A 16 -56.52 8.61 6.04
N SER A 17 -57.43 9.21 6.81
CA SER A 17 -57.29 10.60 7.23
C SER A 17 -56.04 10.80 8.10
N PRO A 18 -55.53 12.04 8.25
CA PRO A 18 -54.38 12.32 9.11
C PRO A 18 -54.54 11.78 10.54
N GLU A 19 -55.76 11.83 11.09
CA GLU A 19 -56.05 11.34 12.44
C GLU A 19 -56.00 9.80 12.51
N GLU A 20 -56.61 9.11 11.55
CA GLU A 20 -56.63 7.64 11.48
C GLU A 20 -55.22 7.08 11.30
N VAL A 21 -54.43 7.68 10.40
CA VAL A 21 -53.03 7.30 10.19
C VAL A 21 -52.21 7.58 11.44
N GLY A 22 -52.40 8.75 12.07
CA GLY A 22 -51.71 9.12 13.31
C GLY A 22 -51.96 8.14 14.47
N GLN A 23 -53.17 7.60 14.59
CA GLN A 23 -53.47 6.59 15.60
C GLN A 23 -52.77 5.24 15.32
N ARG A 24 -52.70 4.84 14.05
CA ARG A 24 -52.03 3.59 13.66
C ARG A 24 -50.52 3.69 13.80
N LEU A 25 -49.91 4.84 13.46
CA LEU A 25 -48.48 5.10 13.62
C LEU A 25 -47.99 4.91 15.06
N LYS A 26 -48.82 5.21 16.07
CA LYS A 26 -48.48 4.97 17.49
C LYS A 26 -48.21 3.50 17.83
N ARG A 27 -48.62 2.56 16.98
CA ARG A 27 -48.48 1.11 17.19
C ARG A 27 -47.36 0.50 16.35
N VAL A 28 -46.78 1.24 15.41
CA VAL A 28 -45.73 0.77 14.52
C VAL A 28 -44.39 0.80 15.26
N GLN A 29 -43.63 -0.30 15.18
CA GLN A 29 -42.24 -0.34 15.64
C GLN A 29 -41.31 -0.11 14.45
N ALA A 30 -40.97 1.15 14.20
CA ALA A 30 -40.03 1.55 13.15
C ALA A 30 -39.16 2.72 13.62
N ASP A 31 -37.88 2.74 13.22
CA ASP A 31 -36.95 3.82 13.58
C ASP A 31 -37.29 5.13 12.84
N GLN A 32 -37.81 5.04 11.61
CA GLN A 32 -38.20 6.18 10.78
C GLN A 32 -39.44 5.84 9.93
N VAL A 33 -40.24 6.87 9.60
CA VAL A 33 -41.47 6.74 8.81
C VAL A 33 -41.52 7.84 7.74
N VAL A 34 -42.05 7.52 6.55
CA VAL A 34 -42.36 8.48 5.48
C VAL A 34 -43.88 8.55 5.30
N ALA A 35 -44.45 9.76 5.33
CA ALA A 35 -45.88 10.01 5.10
C ALA A 35 -46.08 11.10 4.03
N ILE A 36 -47.08 10.92 3.17
CA ILE A 36 -47.38 11.82 2.04
C ILE A 36 -48.82 12.31 2.16
N GLY A 37 -49.02 13.64 2.24
CA GLY A 37 -50.34 14.25 2.26
C GLY A 37 -50.95 14.37 0.85
N LEU A 38 -52.22 14.02 0.70
CA LEU A 38 -52.95 14.11 -0.58
C LEU A 38 -54.14 15.07 -0.43
N GLU A 39 -54.08 16.23 -1.09
CA GLU A 39 -55.05 17.32 -0.89
C GLU A 39 -56.42 17.06 -1.56
N HIS A 40 -56.46 16.29 -2.64
CA HIS A 40 -57.66 16.08 -3.46
C HIS A 40 -57.81 14.61 -3.91
N ALA A 41 -57.68 13.67 -2.96
CA ALA A 41 -57.78 12.24 -3.25
C ALA A 41 -58.89 11.57 -2.44
N SER A 42 -59.68 10.72 -3.09
CA SER A 42 -60.57 9.80 -2.41
C SER A 42 -59.79 8.71 -1.67
N ALA A 43 -60.42 8.05 -0.69
CA ALA A 43 -59.81 6.93 0.03
C ALA A 43 -59.35 5.80 -0.91
N LYS A 44 -60.10 5.57 -2.00
CA LYS A 44 -59.77 4.57 -3.03
C LYS A 44 -58.50 4.97 -3.82
N GLU A 45 -58.41 6.23 -4.23
CA GLU A 45 -57.21 6.75 -4.92
C GLU A 45 -55.98 6.74 -4.02
N ALA A 46 -56.13 7.15 -2.76
CA ALA A 46 -55.07 7.07 -1.77
C ALA A 46 -54.54 5.63 -1.57
N GLY A 47 -55.45 4.64 -1.52
CA GLY A 47 -55.08 3.22 -1.48
C GLY A 47 -54.26 2.76 -2.68
N MET A 48 -54.71 3.08 -3.90
CA MET A 48 -54.00 2.71 -5.13
C MET A 48 -52.62 3.35 -5.24
N ILE A 49 -52.49 4.62 -4.83
CA ILE A 49 -51.21 5.33 -4.79
C ILE A 49 -50.28 4.66 -3.79
N ALA A 50 -50.77 4.37 -2.59
CA ALA A 50 -49.96 3.76 -1.52
C ALA A 50 -49.46 2.36 -1.90
N GLU A 51 -50.32 1.52 -2.51
CA GLU A 51 -49.90 0.22 -3.03
C GLU A 51 -48.84 0.34 -4.14
N THR A 52 -48.98 1.32 -5.02
CA THR A 52 -48.02 1.56 -6.10
C THR A 52 -46.68 2.02 -5.56
N LEU A 53 -46.68 2.93 -4.58
CA LEU A 53 -45.48 3.36 -3.88
C LEU A 53 -44.83 2.21 -3.11
N ALA A 54 -45.61 1.35 -2.46
CA ALA A 54 -45.09 0.18 -1.75
C ALA A 54 -44.37 -0.79 -2.69
N ARG A 55 -44.95 -1.07 -3.87
CA ARG A 55 -44.30 -1.87 -4.91
C ARG A 55 -43.00 -1.24 -5.39
N PHE A 56 -42.97 0.09 -5.55
CA PHE A 56 -41.76 0.81 -5.97
C PHE A 56 -40.65 0.77 -4.90
N VAL A 57 -40.98 1.00 -3.63
CA VAL A 57 -40.03 0.93 -2.51
C VAL A 57 -39.40 -0.47 -2.41
N GLN A 58 -40.20 -1.53 -2.58
CA GLN A 58 -39.69 -2.90 -2.63
C GLN A 58 -38.70 -3.11 -3.78
N LEU A 59 -38.99 -2.57 -4.98
CA LEU A 59 -38.09 -2.63 -6.12
C LEU A 59 -36.76 -1.90 -5.86
N VAL A 60 -36.81 -0.70 -5.28
CA VAL A 60 -35.61 0.09 -4.94
C VAL A 60 -34.74 -0.66 -3.95
N ASN A 61 -35.32 -1.23 -2.88
CA ASN A 61 -34.54 -1.98 -1.88
C ASN A 61 -33.86 -3.22 -2.47
N LEU A 62 -34.55 -3.97 -3.35
CA LEU A 62 -33.95 -5.12 -4.03
C LEU A 62 -32.81 -4.68 -4.96
N ASN A 63 -32.95 -3.54 -5.63
CA ASN A 63 -31.92 -3.01 -6.52
C ASN A 63 -30.72 -2.40 -5.78
N VAL A 64 -30.91 -1.73 -4.64
CA VAL A 64 -29.80 -1.15 -3.86
C VAL A 64 -28.92 -2.26 -3.28
N ILE A 65 -29.52 -3.27 -2.63
CA ILE A 65 -28.77 -4.43 -2.08
C ILE A 65 -28.02 -5.17 -3.19
N ARG A 66 -28.67 -5.34 -4.35
CA ARG A 66 -28.05 -5.95 -5.52
C ARG A 66 -26.90 -5.11 -6.06
N HIS A 67 -27.06 -3.79 -6.16
CA HIS A 67 -26.07 -2.88 -6.70
C HIS A 67 -24.81 -2.80 -5.81
N GLU A 68 -24.97 -2.79 -4.49
CA GLU A 68 -23.84 -2.83 -3.54
C GLU A 68 -23.04 -4.13 -3.70
N ARG A 69 -23.72 -5.26 -3.83
CA ARG A 69 -23.08 -6.56 -4.05
C ARG A 69 -22.35 -6.63 -5.40
N GLU A 70 -22.99 -6.19 -6.47
CA GLU A 70 -22.38 -6.13 -7.81
C GLU A 70 -21.17 -5.18 -7.83
N THR A 71 -21.24 -4.06 -7.11
CA THR A 71 -20.12 -3.13 -6.96
C THR A 71 -18.95 -3.80 -6.24
N LEU A 72 -19.20 -4.50 -5.12
CA LEU A 72 -18.15 -5.23 -4.39
C LEU A 72 -17.56 -6.37 -5.24
N GLU A 73 -18.38 -7.13 -5.95
CA GLU A 73 -17.92 -8.19 -6.86
C GLU A 73 -17.04 -7.60 -7.98
N SER A 74 -17.41 -6.45 -8.56
CA SER A 74 -16.59 -5.75 -9.56
C SER A 74 -15.23 -5.28 -9.00
N LEU A 75 -15.20 -4.83 -7.74
CA LEU A 75 -13.95 -4.44 -7.08
C LEU A 75 -13.05 -5.65 -6.83
N VAL A 76 -13.62 -6.78 -6.43
CA VAL A 76 -12.87 -8.04 -6.28
C VAL A 76 -12.28 -8.48 -7.62
N GLU A 77 -13.04 -8.46 -8.71
CA GLU A 77 -12.54 -8.83 -10.05
C GLU A 77 -11.38 -7.94 -10.52
N VAL A 78 -11.39 -6.65 -10.18
CA VAL A 78 -10.29 -5.72 -10.48
C VAL A 78 -9.05 -6.02 -9.64
N LEU A 79 -9.22 -6.47 -8.39
CA LEU A 79 -8.12 -6.74 -7.46
C LEU A 79 -7.51 -8.13 -7.62
N VAL A 80 -8.26 -9.11 -8.10
CA VAL A 80 -7.76 -10.48 -8.32
C VAL A 80 -6.88 -10.52 -9.58
N PRO A 81 -5.65 -11.06 -9.49
CA PRO A 81 -4.81 -11.26 -10.66
C PRO A 81 -5.53 -12.12 -11.72
N LYS A 82 -5.56 -11.64 -12.97
CA LYS A 82 -6.28 -12.30 -14.09
C LYS A 82 -5.84 -13.74 -14.37
N ALA A 83 -4.65 -14.13 -13.90
CA ALA A 83 -4.14 -15.49 -13.97
C ALA A 83 -3.23 -15.76 -12.75
N PRO A 84 -3.15 -17.00 -12.27
CA PRO A 84 -2.19 -17.37 -11.23
C PRO A 84 -0.74 -17.15 -11.74
N PRO A 85 0.21 -16.85 -10.84
CA PRO A 85 1.62 -16.75 -11.21
C PRO A 85 2.11 -18.06 -11.85
N THR A 86 2.81 -17.94 -12.97
CA THR A 86 3.44 -19.08 -13.64
C THR A 86 4.56 -19.68 -12.77
N PRO A 87 4.97 -20.94 -13.00
CA PRO A 87 6.12 -21.53 -12.33
C PRO A 87 7.42 -20.72 -12.50
N VAL A 88 7.60 -20.07 -13.65
CA VAL A 88 8.75 -19.18 -13.92
C VAL A 88 8.71 -17.95 -13.01
N GLN A 89 7.56 -17.26 -12.92
CA GLN A 89 7.39 -16.11 -12.03
C GLN A 89 7.57 -16.48 -10.56
N LEU A 90 7.09 -17.65 -10.13
CA LEU A 90 7.32 -18.16 -8.77
C LEU A 90 8.80 -18.40 -8.50
N LYS A 91 9.51 -18.99 -9.48
CA LYS A 91 10.96 -19.21 -9.37
C LYS A 91 11.72 -17.89 -9.30
N GLU A 92 11.38 -16.92 -10.15
CA GLU A 92 11.97 -15.57 -10.13
C GLU A 92 11.72 -14.86 -8.80
N ALA A 93 10.49 -14.91 -8.29
CA ALA A 93 10.16 -14.35 -6.99
C ALA A 93 10.96 -15.01 -5.86
N ALA A 94 11.11 -16.34 -5.90
CA ALA A 94 11.92 -17.07 -4.92
C ALA A 94 13.42 -16.72 -5.03
N MET A 95 13.94 -16.52 -6.25
CA MET A 95 15.32 -16.08 -6.47
C MET A 95 15.54 -14.66 -5.94
N LEU A 96 14.61 -13.73 -6.22
CA LEU A 96 14.66 -12.37 -5.69
C LEU A 96 14.59 -12.36 -4.16
N ALA A 97 13.70 -13.16 -3.57
CA ALA A 97 13.60 -13.28 -2.11
C ALA A 97 14.92 -13.79 -1.50
N LYS A 98 15.55 -14.81 -2.09
CA LYS A 98 16.85 -15.31 -1.65
C LYS A 98 17.93 -14.23 -1.74
N ALA A 99 17.98 -13.47 -2.83
CA ALA A 99 18.95 -12.38 -3.00
C ALA A 99 18.77 -11.28 -1.93
N ARG A 100 17.52 -10.87 -1.65
CA ARG A 100 17.23 -9.90 -0.60
C ARG A 100 17.63 -10.40 0.79
N ILE A 101 17.37 -11.67 1.09
CA ILE A 101 17.77 -12.30 2.35
C ILE A 101 19.30 -12.33 2.49
N ALA A 102 20.02 -12.67 1.42
CA ALA A 102 21.48 -12.69 1.44
C ALA A 102 22.04 -11.31 1.76
N VAL A 103 21.58 -10.26 1.06
CA VAL A 103 21.99 -8.87 1.32
C VAL A 103 21.74 -8.44 2.78
N LEU A 104 20.56 -8.75 3.32
CA LEU A 104 20.21 -8.38 4.70
C LEU A 104 20.99 -9.18 5.75
N ARG A 105 21.44 -10.40 5.44
CA ARG A 105 22.23 -11.24 6.36
C ARG A 105 23.72 -10.94 6.31
N GLU A 106 24.25 -10.63 5.13
CA GLU A 106 25.68 -10.46 4.90
C GLU A 106 26.14 -9.01 5.07
N GLY A 107 25.23 -8.05 4.87
CA GLY A 107 25.53 -6.65 5.09
C GLY A 107 25.41 -6.27 6.56
N ASN A 108 26.34 -5.48 7.05
CA ASN A 108 26.16 -4.77 8.31
C ASN A 108 25.24 -3.57 8.02
N TRP A 109 23.97 -3.71 8.38
CA TRP A 109 22.95 -2.69 8.19
C TRP A 109 22.60 -2.06 9.54
N LEU A 110 22.51 -0.73 9.58
CA LEU A 110 22.15 0.04 10.76
C LEU A 110 20.81 0.75 10.56
N THR A 111 19.97 0.73 11.57
CA THR A 111 18.79 1.58 11.67
C THR A 111 19.19 3.04 11.93
N ALA A 112 18.27 3.97 11.68
CA ALA A 112 18.53 5.38 12.00
C ALA A 112 18.78 5.62 13.51
N ALA A 113 18.18 4.81 14.38
CA ALA A 113 18.42 4.86 15.83
C ALA A 113 19.85 4.43 16.18
N GLU A 114 20.32 3.31 15.63
CA GLU A 114 21.69 2.83 15.85
C GLU A 114 22.73 3.83 15.32
N ILE A 115 22.47 4.47 14.16
CA ILE A 115 23.34 5.55 13.66
C ILE A 115 23.36 6.73 14.64
N ALA A 116 22.20 7.15 15.16
CA ALA A 116 22.13 8.26 16.11
C ALA A 116 22.91 7.95 17.39
N ASP A 117 22.80 6.73 17.90
CA ASP A 117 23.52 6.27 19.08
C ASP A 117 25.05 6.25 18.83
N LEU A 118 25.47 5.67 17.69
CA LEU A 118 26.88 5.61 17.30
C LEU A 118 27.50 6.99 17.03
N ALA A 119 26.74 7.90 16.42
CA ALA A 119 27.20 9.26 16.08
C ALA A 119 27.03 10.27 17.24
N GLY A 120 26.41 9.88 18.35
CA GLY A 120 26.13 10.76 19.48
C GLY A 120 25.12 11.88 19.16
N PHE A 121 24.17 11.63 18.27
CA PHE A 121 23.09 12.58 17.96
C PHE A 121 22.02 12.58 19.06
N SER A 122 21.18 13.63 19.08
CA SER A 122 20.07 13.72 20.03
C SER A 122 19.08 12.56 19.84
N SER A 123 18.73 11.89 20.95
CA SER A 123 17.74 10.82 21.01
C SER A 123 16.29 11.29 20.82
N SER A 124 16.05 12.61 20.80
CA SER A 124 14.70 13.18 20.63
C SER A 124 14.15 13.01 19.21
N ASN A 125 15.01 12.92 18.19
CA ASN A 125 14.62 12.63 16.81
C ASN A 125 15.77 11.91 16.06
N PRO A 126 16.04 10.64 16.41
CA PRO A 126 17.19 9.90 15.90
C PRO A 126 17.14 9.71 14.38
N SER A 127 15.94 9.77 13.79
CA SER A 127 15.74 9.58 12.36
C SER A 127 16.04 10.82 11.50
N ALA A 128 16.09 12.02 12.09
CA ALA A 128 16.16 13.26 11.31
C ALA A 128 17.41 13.35 10.44
N GLN A 129 18.58 13.08 11.05
CA GLN A 129 19.86 13.26 10.38
C GLN A 129 20.11 12.17 9.31
N PRO A 130 19.91 10.85 9.58
CA PRO A 130 20.03 9.83 8.54
C PRO A 130 19.03 10.02 7.39
N ASN A 131 17.78 10.41 7.69
CA ASN A 131 16.79 10.69 6.64
C ASN A 131 17.14 11.93 5.82
N LYS A 132 17.78 12.94 6.42
CA LYS A 132 18.32 14.08 5.68
C LYS A 132 19.43 13.63 4.74
N TRP A 133 20.40 12.87 5.22
CA TRP A 133 21.48 12.33 4.37
C TRP A 133 20.97 11.48 3.20
N LYS A 134 19.96 10.64 3.46
CA LYS A 134 19.30 9.85 2.43
C LYS A 134 18.68 10.73 1.33
N ARG A 135 17.95 11.77 1.75
CA ARG A 135 17.31 12.72 0.84
C ARG A 135 18.33 13.53 0.04
N ASP A 136 19.45 13.87 0.66
CA ASP A 136 20.56 14.60 0.04
C ASP A 136 21.43 13.68 -0.85
N GLY A 137 21.10 12.40 -0.97
CA GLY A 137 21.83 11.42 -1.80
C GLY A 137 23.21 11.04 -1.25
N LEU A 138 23.48 11.31 0.04
CA LEU A 138 24.78 11.05 0.66
C LEU A 138 24.96 9.59 1.09
N ILE A 139 23.84 8.92 1.35
CA ILE A 139 23.77 7.50 1.70
C ILE A 139 22.42 6.96 1.18
N PHE A 140 22.31 5.67 0.93
CA PHE A 140 21.04 5.04 0.59
C PHE A 140 20.52 4.19 1.76
N ALA A 141 19.26 3.77 1.69
CA ALA A 141 18.70 2.83 2.64
C ALA A 141 17.78 1.82 1.96
N ILE A 142 17.76 0.61 2.50
CA ILE A 142 16.80 -0.43 2.14
C ILE A 142 15.61 -0.32 3.09
N ARG A 143 14.40 -0.13 2.55
CA ARG A 143 13.17 -0.24 3.34
C ARG A 143 12.78 -1.71 3.48
N HIS A 144 12.77 -2.22 4.70
CA HIS A 144 12.29 -3.56 5.04
C HIS A 144 11.34 -3.50 6.24
N LEU A 145 10.11 -4.02 6.07
CA LEU A 145 9.06 -4.04 7.11
C LEU A 145 8.80 -2.68 7.77
N GLY A 146 8.81 -1.60 6.98
CA GLY A 146 8.58 -0.26 7.52
C GLY A 146 9.78 0.34 8.26
N VAL A 147 10.96 -0.29 8.22
CA VAL A 147 12.21 0.26 8.78
C VAL A 147 13.20 0.52 7.65
N ASP A 148 13.88 1.66 7.71
CA ASP A 148 15.00 1.98 6.81
C ASP A 148 16.30 1.46 7.42
N TYR A 149 17.02 0.67 6.63
CA TYR A 149 18.32 0.09 6.96
C TYR A 149 19.39 0.73 6.09
N PHE A 150 20.38 1.34 6.72
CA PHE A 150 21.48 2.07 6.11
C PHE A 150 22.75 1.21 6.12
N PRO A 151 23.59 1.25 5.08
CA PRO A 151 24.83 0.47 5.04
C PRO A 151 25.88 1.06 5.98
N ASP A 152 26.41 0.26 6.92
CA ASP A 152 27.48 0.70 7.83
C ASP A 152 28.77 1.08 7.09
N TYR A 153 29.07 0.36 6.00
CA TYR A 153 30.26 0.51 5.18
C TYR A 153 30.26 1.82 4.40
N GLY A 154 29.10 2.48 4.32
CA GLY A 154 28.94 3.83 3.79
C GLY A 154 29.20 4.92 4.83
N LEU A 155 29.42 4.58 6.10
CA LEU A 155 29.67 5.49 7.20
C LEU A 155 31.14 5.43 7.63
N ASP A 156 31.65 6.55 8.11
CA ASP A 156 33.02 6.69 8.57
C ASP A 156 33.07 6.75 10.11
N PRO A 157 33.55 5.68 10.79
CA PRO A 157 33.67 5.66 12.24
C PRO A 157 34.57 6.75 12.80
N ASP A 158 35.59 7.19 12.04
CA ASP A 158 36.58 8.18 12.50
C ASP A 158 36.05 9.61 12.44
N THR A 159 34.94 9.85 11.73
CA THR A 159 34.30 11.17 11.63
C THR A 159 32.90 11.22 12.23
N GLY A 160 32.64 10.36 13.22
CA GLY A 160 31.38 10.30 13.96
C GLY A 160 30.26 9.67 13.13
N TYR A 161 30.56 8.58 12.42
CA TYR A 161 29.61 7.83 11.60
C TYR A 161 28.90 8.70 10.56
N ARG A 162 29.63 9.61 9.92
CA ARG A 162 29.12 10.42 8.81
C ARG A 162 29.26 9.67 7.48
N PRO A 163 28.38 9.92 6.48
CA PRO A 163 28.51 9.27 5.19
C PRO A 163 29.84 9.57 4.50
N LEU A 164 30.47 8.54 3.95
CA LEU A 164 31.68 8.65 3.14
C LEU A 164 31.38 9.46 1.87
N LYS A 165 32.29 10.38 1.49
CA LYS A 165 32.17 11.13 0.22
C LYS A 165 32.09 10.20 -1.00
N ALA A 166 32.79 9.06 -0.94
CA ALA A 166 32.76 8.05 -1.98
C ALA A 166 31.39 7.35 -2.10
N MET A 167 30.66 7.16 -0.98
CA MET A 167 29.29 6.64 -1.01
C MET A 167 28.38 7.56 -1.83
N ALA A 168 28.41 8.86 -1.53
CA ALA A 168 27.65 9.87 -2.27
C ALA A 168 28.02 9.90 -3.76
N ALA A 169 29.31 9.77 -4.09
CA ALA A 169 29.78 9.73 -5.48
C ALA A 169 29.25 8.50 -6.23
N VAL A 170 29.29 7.32 -5.62
CA VAL A 170 28.75 6.09 -6.23
C VAL A 170 27.23 6.20 -6.43
N ILE A 171 26.49 6.71 -5.45
CA ILE A 171 25.04 6.95 -5.57
C ILE A 171 24.74 7.92 -6.71
N LYS A 172 25.56 8.98 -6.88
CA LYS A 172 25.39 9.94 -7.98
C LYS A 172 25.56 9.28 -9.35
N VAL A 173 26.51 8.35 -9.49
CA VAL A 173 26.80 7.64 -10.73
C VAL A 173 25.70 6.62 -11.04
N LEU A 174 25.38 5.75 -10.08
CA LEU A 174 24.49 4.61 -10.30
C LEU A 174 23.00 4.90 -10.01
N GLY A 175 22.68 5.95 -9.27
CA GLY A 175 21.32 6.21 -8.78
C GLY A 175 20.30 6.55 -9.87
N GLY A 176 20.75 6.87 -11.08
CA GLY A 176 19.88 7.02 -12.25
C GLY A 176 19.43 5.69 -12.87
N SER A 177 20.18 4.61 -12.67
CA SER A 177 19.93 3.28 -13.26
C SER A 177 19.62 2.18 -12.24
N LYS A 178 19.97 2.38 -10.96
CA LYS A 178 19.78 1.41 -9.89
C LYS A 178 18.98 2.01 -8.74
N ASP A 179 17.97 1.28 -8.28
CA ASP A 179 17.26 1.58 -7.05
C ASP A 179 18.08 1.16 -5.81
N SER A 180 17.56 1.37 -4.61
CA SER A 180 18.28 1.05 -3.36
C SER A 180 18.63 -0.44 -3.23
N TRP A 181 17.81 -1.34 -3.79
CA TRP A 181 18.14 -2.77 -3.82
C TRP A 181 19.21 -3.07 -4.86
N GLY A 182 19.15 -2.44 -6.04
CA GLY A 182 20.18 -2.54 -7.07
C GLY A 182 21.55 -2.05 -6.59
N LEU A 183 21.59 -0.94 -5.84
CA LEU A 183 22.81 -0.47 -5.17
C LEU A 183 23.33 -1.50 -4.18
N ALA A 184 22.45 -2.06 -3.34
CA ALA A 184 22.86 -3.07 -2.37
C ALA A 184 23.42 -4.33 -3.03
N TYR A 185 22.81 -4.81 -4.12
CA TYR A 185 23.33 -5.94 -4.89
C TYR A 185 24.70 -5.62 -5.49
N TRP A 186 24.87 -4.42 -6.05
CA TRP A 186 26.15 -4.01 -6.64
C TRP A 186 27.25 -3.94 -5.58
N PHE A 187 26.97 -3.37 -4.41
CA PHE A 187 27.94 -3.29 -3.31
C PHE A 187 28.29 -4.66 -2.71
N ALA A 188 27.35 -5.60 -2.69
CA ALA A 188 27.52 -6.94 -2.15
C ALA A 188 28.10 -7.96 -3.15
N SER A 189 28.12 -7.63 -4.44
CA SER A 189 28.58 -8.57 -5.49
C SER A 189 30.09 -8.46 -5.73
N ALA A 190 30.71 -9.58 -6.12
CA ALA A 190 32.06 -9.56 -6.65
C ALA A 190 32.13 -8.67 -7.89
N ASN A 191 33.04 -7.70 -7.91
CA ASN A 191 33.16 -6.74 -8.98
C ASN A 191 34.47 -6.99 -9.76
N SER A 192 34.37 -7.22 -11.07
CA SER A 192 35.51 -7.54 -11.94
C SER A 192 36.54 -6.41 -12.03
N PHE A 193 36.09 -5.15 -12.07
CA PHE A 193 36.96 -3.97 -12.07
C PHE A 193 37.79 -3.86 -10.77
N LEU A 194 37.24 -4.38 -9.66
CA LEU A 194 37.91 -4.47 -8.36
C LEU A 194 38.69 -5.77 -8.17
N GLY A 195 38.89 -6.56 -9.22
CA GLY A 195 39.62 -7.84 -9.15
C GLY A 195 38.85 -8.94 -8.40
N GLY A 196 37.52 -8.90 -8.44
CA GLY A 196 36.64 -9.84 -7.76
C GLY A 196 36.30 -9.46 -6.32
N ALA A 197 36.90 -8.40 -5.77
CA ALA A 197 36.51 -7.87 -4.46
C ALA A 197 35.11 -7.23 -4.52
N ARG A 198 34.39 -7.26 -3.39
CA ARG A 198 33.10 -6.58 -3.28
C ARG A 198 33.32 -5.08 -3.04
N PRO A 199 32.58 -4.18 -3.71
CA PRO A 199 32.72 -2.75 -3.49
C PRO A 199 32.57 -2.33 -2.01
N GLN A 200 31.68 -2.99 -1.26
CA GLN A 200 31.50 -2.70 0.17
C GLN A 200 32.75 -2.96 1.03
N ASP A 201 33.57 -3.96 0.68
CA ASP A 201 34.77 -4.33 1.45
C ASP A 201 35.95 -3.38 1.17
N VAL A 202 35.86 -2.63 0.08
CA VAL A 202 36.93 -1.79 -0.49
C VAL A 202 36.65 -0.30 -0.31
N LEU A 203 35.38 0.10 -0.17
CA LEU A 203 34.93 1.51 -0.20
C LEU A 203 35.73 2.44 0.72
N ALA A 204 35.96 2.03 1.98
CA ALA A 204 36.71 2.85 2.94
C ALA A 204 38.23 2.88 2.67
N LYS A 205 38.78 1.82 2.06
CA LYS A 205 40.23 1.63 1.86
C LYS A 205 40.73 2.23 0.56
N GLN A 206 39.96 2.08 -0.52
CA GLN A 206 40.33 2.52 -1.87
C GLN A 206 39.11 3.18 -2.54
N PRO A 207 38.64 4.33 -2.02
CA PRO A 207 37.41 4.97 -2.48
C PRO A 207 37.40 5.30 -3.97
N ASP A 208 38.51 5.81 -4.50
CA ASP A 208 38.61 6.19 -5.92
C ASP A 208 38.44 5.00 -6.87
N ARG A 209 38.92 3.81 -6.48
CA ARG A 209 38.72 2.60 -7.28
C ARG A 209 37.27 2.16 -7.30
N VAL A 210 36.56 2.31 -6.19
CA VAL A 210 35.12 1.97 -6.14
C VAL A 210 34.30 2.96 -6.97
N ILE A 211 34.65 4.24 -6.96
CA ILE A 211 34.01 5.24 -7.83
C ILE A 211 34.27 4.92 -9.30
N ALA A 212 35.50 4.56 -9.67
CA ALA A 212 35.83 4.14 -11.03
C ALA A 212 35.07 2.88 -11.47
N ALA A 213 34.94 1.87 -10.58
CA ALA A 213 34.13 0.69 -10.84
C ALA A 213 32.65 1.00 -11.05
N ALA A 214 32.12 2.03 -10.37
CA ALA A 214 30.75 2.47 -10.57
C ALA A 214 30.56 3.14 -11.94
N ALA A 215 31.56 3.91 -12.40
CA ALA A 215 31.53 4.52 -13.73
C ALA A 215 31.60 3.45 -14.85
N ASP A 216 32.49 2.47 -14.70
CA ASP A 216 32.62 1.32 -15.61
C ASP A 216 31.30 0.54 -15.75
N GLU A 217 30.62 0.25 -14.63
CA GLU A 217 29.29 -0.36 -14.62
C GLU A 217 28.26 0.47 -15.42
N GLN A 218 28.30 1.79 -15.29
CA GLN A 218 27.37 2.67 -16.00
C GLN A 218 27.63 2.68 -17.51
N GLU A 219 28.89 2.68 -17.93
CA GLU A 219 29.28 2.56 -19.34
C GLU A 219 28.89 1.18 -19.91
N GLY A 220 29.07 0.11 -19.13
CA GLY A 220 28.66 -1.24 -19.52
C GLY A 220 27.15 -1.38 -19.78
N ILE A 221 26.31 -0.67 -19.02
CA ILE A 221 24.84 -0.62 -19.24
C ILE A 221 24.49 0.11 -20.53
N VAL A 222 25.27 1.13 -20.93
CA VAL A 222 24.99 1.92 -22.15
C VAL A 222 25.33 1.15 -23.42
N HIS A 223 26.22 0.15 -23.33
CA HIS A 223 26.69 -0.63 -24.48
C HIS A 223 26.08 -2.03 -24.62
N GLY A 224 25.17 -2.44 -23.71
CA GLY A 224 24.46 -3.73 -23.73
C GLY A 224 22.97 -3.58 -24.02
#